data_AF-A0AAN0IZ41-F1
#
_entry.id   AF-A0AAN0IZ41-F1
#
_cell.length_a   1.000
_cell.length_b   1.000
_cell.length_c   1.000
_cell.angle_alpha   90.00
_cell.angle_beta   90.00
_cell.angle_gamma   90.00
#
_symmetry.space_group_name_H-M   'P 1'
#
loop_
_entity.id
_entity.type
_entity.pdbx_description
1 polymer ?
#
loop_
_entity_poly.entity_id
_entity_poly.type
_entity_poly.pdbx_seq_one_letter_code
_entity_poly.pdbx_strand_id
1 'polypeptide(L)'
;MRVQKTDDDNIPLADPFPLPKRYRPEVEKALKEGKMRMSTRSLFLSAVASAIFACKMYSTREDYNCVGCTIVNKYPFLRAPSGAGSPHAAIVVQLINHFKEFRREKSHNTLPDATSSKRKQTDVAKKQPGDYLVIFSVKIEEGEDEFFFQQHQKRWKAEHKKCQPNDSLVDDLMTRSFGMQRKD
;
A
#
# COMPACT_ATOMS: atom_id res chain seq x y z
N MET A 1 -9.51 -14.93 0.70
CA MET A 1 -10.19 -13.67 0.33
C MET A 1 -9.81 -13.27 -1.09
N ARG A 2 -10.74 -13.28 -2.05
CA ARG A 2 -10.57 -12.63 -3.35
C ARG A 2 -10.95 -11.17 -3.18
N VAL A 3 -9.96 -10.27 -3.20
CA VAL A 3 -10.23 -8.82 -3.23
C VAL A 3 -10.92 -8.52 -4.56
N GLN A 4 -12.15 -8.01 -4.49
CA GLN A 4 -12.87 -7.55 -5.68
C GLN A 4 -12.14 -6.29 -6.18
N LYS A 5 -11.58 -6.36 -7.38
CA LYS A 5 -11.05 -5.20 -8.09
C LYS A 5 -12.22 -4.28 -8.38
N THR A 6 -12.19 -3.05 -7.89
CA THR A 6 -13.18 -2.03 -8.24
C THR A 6 -12.88 -1.49 -9.63
N ASP A 7 -13.88 -1.02 -10.37
CA ASP A 7 -13.69 -0.52 -11.74
C ASP A 7 -12.63 0.59 -11.85
N ASP A 8 -12.39 1.33 -10.76
CA ASP A 8 -11.31 2.32 -10.62
C ASP A 8 -9.90 1.73 -10.75
N ASP A 9 -9.69 0.44 -10.44
CA ASP A 9 -8.39 -0.23 -10.57
C ASP A 9 -8.01 -0.51 -12.03
N ASN A 10 -8.94 -0.38 -12.98
CA ASN A 10 -8.69 -0.54 -14.40
C ASN A 10 -8.32 0.78 -15.09
N ILE A 11 -8.41 1.91 -14.39
CA ILE A 11 -8.01 3.20 -14.95
C ILE A 11 -6.47 3.20 -15.09
N PRO A 12 -5.93 3.43 -16.31
CA PRO A 12 -4.50 3.53 -16.51
C PRO A 12 -3.95 4.77 -15.81
N LEU A 13 -2.72 4.70 -15.31
CA LEU A 13 -2.04 5.91 -14.82
C LEU A 13 -1.94 6.95 -15.94
N ALA A 14 -2.01 8.23 -15.56
CA ALA A 14 -1.79 9.33 -16.49
C ALA A 14 -0.45 9.16 -17.24
N ASP A 15 -0.45 9.39 -18.55
CA ASP A 15 0.73 9.37 -19.41
C ASP A 15 0.94 10.76 -20.02
N PRO A 16 2.00 11.51 -19.65
CA PRO A 16 3.06 11.12 -18.71
C PRO A 16 2.63 11.17 -17.24
N PHE A 17 3.20 10.28 -16.42
CA PHE A 17 2.86 10.20 -14.99
C PHE A 17 3.31 11.46 -14.24
N PRO A 18 2.48 12.07 -13.37
CA PRO A 18 2.85 13.25 -12.61
C PRO A 18 3.86 12.91 -11.51
N LEU A 19 5.16 12.99 -11.86
CA LEU A 19 6.24 12.75 -10.91
C LEU A 19 6.16 13.72 -9.70
N PRO A 20 6.57 13.27 -8.50
CA PRO A 20 6.61 14.12 -7.31
C PRO A 20 7.32 15.45 -7.57
N LYS A 21 6.72 16.55 -7.06
CA LYS A 21 7.27 17.91 -7.22
C LYS A 21 8.39 18.22 -6.24
N ARG A 22 8.38 17.58 -5.07
CA ARG A 22 9.35 17.81 -3.99
C ARG A 22 9.98 16.48 -3.62
N TYR A 23 11.29 16.44 -3.58
CA TYR A 23 12.05 15.29 -3.10
C TYR A 23 12.86 15.69 -1.87
N ARG A 24 13.51 14.71 -1.24
CA ARG A 24 14.50 15.01 -0.20
C ARG A 24 15.64 15.85 -0.79
N PRO A 25 16.26 16.76 -0.02
CA PRO A 25 17.29 17.68 -0.53
C PRO A 25 18.45 16.97 -1.25
N GLU A 26 18.85 15.79 -0.77
CA GLU A 26 19.92 14.99 -1.37
C GLU A 26 19.54 14.47 -2.76
N VAL A 27 18.27 14.11 -2.94
CA VAL A 27 17.73 13.67 -4.23
C VAL A 27 17.61 14.86 -5.17
N GLU A 28 17.12 16.01 -4.72
CA GLU A 28 17.02 17.21 -5.55
C GLU A 28 18.40 17.68 -6.02
N LYS A 29 19.40 17.63 -5.14
CA LYS A 29 20.79 17.92 -5.49
C LYS A 29 21.31 16.96 -6.56
N ALA A 30 21.13 15.65 -6.38
CA ALA A 30 21.55 14.65 -7.36
C ALA A 30 20.82 14.76 -8.71
N LEU A 31 19.53 15.12 -8.70
CA LEU A 31 18.73 15.38 -9.90
C LEU A 31 19.27 16.61 -10.65
N LYS A 32 19.65 17.69 -9.94
CA LYS A 32 20.27 18.88 -10.52
C LYS A 32 21.68 18.61 -11.07
N GLU A 33 22.46 17.79 -10.38
CA GLU A 33 23.81 17.39 -10.79
C GLU A 33 23.83 16.38 -11.96
N GLY A 34 22.68 15.78 -12.30
CA GLY A 34 22.57 14.78 -13.36
C GLY A 34 23.32 13.48 -13.05
N LYS A 35 23.69 13.26 -11.78
CA LYS A 35 24.40 12.06 -11.31
C LYS A 35 23.81 11.62 -9.99
N MET A 36 23.40 10.37 -9.91
CA MET A 36 22.72 9.84 -8.73
C MET A 36 23.41 8.58 -8.20
N ARG A 37 23.75 8.59 -6.91
CA ARG A 37 24.28 7.41 -6.20
C ARG A 37 23.17 6.38 -5.97
N MET A 38 23.53 5.12 -5.72
CA MET A 38 22.55 4.06 -5.50
C MET A 38 21.62 4.32 -4.30
N SER A 39 22.14 4.88 -3.20
CA SER A 39 21.33 5.26 -2.03
C SER A 39 20.31 6.35 -2.36
N THR A 40 20.74 7.41 -3.06
CA THR A 40 19.87 8.50 -3.49
C THR A 40 18.85 8.04 -4.54
N ARG A 41 19.23 7.10 -5.41
CA ARG A 41 18.34 6.47 -6.39
C ARG A 41 17.24 5.67 -5.72
N SER A 42 17.57 4.90 -4.68
CA SER A 42 16.58 4.20 -3.86
C SER A 42 15.57 5.17 -3.24
N LEU A 43 16.03 6.28 -2.63
CA LEU A 43 15.15 7.31 -2.07
C LEU A 43 14.25 7.97 -3.12
N PHE A 44 14.80 8.27 -4.30
CA PHE A 44 14.03 8.81 -5.43
C PHE A 44 12.91 7.84 -5.85
N LEU A 45 13.25 6.57 -6.07
CA LEU A 45 12.29 5.55 -6.52
C LEU A 45 11.26 5.21 -5.45
N SER A 46 11.64 5.24 -4.17
CA SER A 46 10.71 5.10 -3.05
C SER A 46 9.67 6.22 -3.03
N ALA A 47 10.09 7.48 -3.24
CA ALA A 47 9.17 8.61 -3.34
C ALA A 47 8.22 8.49 -4.56
N VAL A 48 8.73 8.05 -5.70
CA VAL A 48 7.90 7.79 -6.89
C VAL A 48 6.92 6.64 -6.63
N ALA A 49 7.38 5.54 -6.04
CA ALA A 49 6.54 4.39 -5.71
C ALA A 49 5.43 4.77 -4.70
N SER A 50 5.73 5.63 -3.73
CA SER A 50 4.71 6.20 -2.83
C SER A 50 3.68 7.04 -3.58
N ALA A 51 4.08 7.81 -4.60
CA ALA A 51 3.15 8.57 -5.43
C ALA A 51 2.28 7.67 -6.31
N ILE A 52 2.86 6.62 -6.90
CA ILE A 52 2.10 5.58 -7.61
C ILE A 52 1.06 4.96 -6.67
N PHE A 53 1.47 4.61 -5.45
CA PHE A 53 0.60 4.03 -4.44
C PHE A 53 -0.54 4.98 -4.05
N ALA A 54 -0.28 6.28 -3.96
CA ALA A 54 -1.32 7.28 -3.71
C ALA A 54 -2.35 7.36 -4.85
N CYS A 55 -1.94 7.13 -6.10
CA CYS A 55 -2.84 7.14 -7.25
C CYS A 55 -3.61 5.81 -7.40
N LYS A 56 -2.94 4.67 -7.21
CA LYS A 56 -3.50 3.36 -7.52
C LYS A 56 -2.98 2.31 -6.55
N MET A 57 -3.91 1.69 -5.81
CA MET A 57 -3.59 0.60 -4.88
C MET A 57 -3.04 -0.61 -5.63
N TYR A 58 -3.57 -0.95 -6.81
CA TYR A 58 -3.22 -2.14 -7.59
C TYR A 58 -2.63 -1.81 -8.97
N SER A 59 -1.43 -1.24 -9.01
CA SER A 59 -0.73 -0.94 -10.26
C SER A 59 -0.37 -2.20 -11.06
N THR A 60 -0.53 -2.14 -12.38
CA THR A 60 -0.15 -3.20 -13.32
C THR A 60 1.28 -2.99 -13.84
N ARG A 61 1.79 -3.93 -14.65
CA ARG A 61 3.14 -3.82 -15.23
C ARG A 61 3.25 -2.63 -16.20
N GLU A 62 2.17 -2.38 -16.94
CA GLU A 62 2.02 -1.31 -17.92
C GLU A 62 2.11 0.06 -17.24
N ASP A 63 1.47 0.20 -16.07
CA ASP A 63 1.55 1.40 -15.23
C ASP A 63 3.02 1.72 -14.87
N TYR A 64 3.79 0.71 -14.43
CA TYR A 64 5.21 0.93 -14.13
C TYR A 64 6.04 1.25 -15.38
N ASN A 65 5.73 0.66 -16.54
CA ASN A 65 6.40 0.99 -17.79
C ASN A 65 6.18 2.46 -18.17
N CYS A 66 4.95 2.97 -18.05
CA CYS A 66 4.61 4.38 -18.26
C CYS A 66 5.44 5.31 -17.35
N VAL A 67 5.50 5.00 -16.06
CA VAL A 67 6.30 5.76 -15.10
C VAL A 67 7.79 5.67 -15.44
N GLY A 68 8.28 4.49 -15.79
CA GLY A 68 9.67 4.26 -16.20
C GLY A 68 10.06 5.09 -17.44
N CYS A 69 9.19 5.13 -18.45
CA CYS A 69 9.35 5.98 -19.63
C CYS A 69 9.38 7.46 -19.24
N THR A 70 8.46 7.90 -18.38
CA THR A 70 8.41 9.28 -17.90
C THR A 70 9.70 9.69 -17.18
N ILE A 71 10.23 8.81 -16.32
CA ILE A 71 11.50 9.04 -15.60
C ILE A 71 12.67 9.15 -16.58
N VAL A 72 12.79 8.23 -17.56
CA VAL A 72 13.89 8.26 -18.53
C VAL A 72 13.82 9.48 -19.43
N ASN A 73 12.62 9.89 -19.85
CA ASN A 73 12.41 11.07 -20.67
C ASN A 73 12.80 12.36 -19.91
N LYS A 74 12.45 12.45 -18.63
CA LYS A 74 12.77 13.61 -17.78
C LYS A 74 14.23 13.61 -17.30
N TYR A 75 14.79 12.43 -17.05
CA TYR A 75 16.13 12.23 -16.48
C TYR A 75 16.92 11.18 -17.30
N PRO A 76 17.46 11.56 -18.47
CA PRO A 76 18.14 10.62 -19.36
C PRO A 76 19.35 9.90 -18.75
N PHE A 77 19.99 10.49 -17.74
CA PHE A 77 21.11 9.88 -17.02
C PHE A 77 20.73 8.66 -16.17
N LEU A 78 19.44 8.44 -15.92
CA LEU A 78 18.94 7.25 -15.21
C LEU A 78 18.69 6.05 -16.15
N ARG A 79 18.79 6.27 -17.47
CA ARG A 79 18.61 5.27 -18.52
C ARG A 79 19.59 4.10 -18.33
N ALA A 80 19.12 2.89 -18.59
CA ALA A 80 19.99 1.71 -18.63
C ALA A 80 21.03 1.85 -19.77
N PRO A 81 22.23 1.26 -19.62
CA PRO A 81 23.26 1.27 -20.67
C PRO A 81 22.73 0.72 -22.00
N SER A 82 23.20 1.29 -23.11
CA SER A 82 22.92 0.77 -24.45
C SER A 82 23.38 -0.69 -24.54
N GLY A 83 22.43 -1.61 -24.74
CA GLY A 83 22.68 -3.06 -24.78
C GLY A 83 21.94 -3.87 -23.71
N ALA A 84 21.41 -3.23 -22.66
CA ALA A 84 20.66 -3.92 -21.59
C ALA A 84 19.17 -4.20 -21.94
N GLY A 85 18.77 -4.10 -23.21
CA GLY A 85 17.37 -4.18 -23.64
C GLY A 85 16.62 -2.85 -23.49
N SER A 86 15.42 -2.88 -22.91
CA SER A 86 14.57 -1.68 -22.80
C SER A 86 15.21 -0.64 -21.86
N PRO A 87 15.23 0.65 -22.25
CA PRO A 87 15.96 1.70 -21.54
C PRO A 87 15.46 1.97 -20.11
N HIS A 88 14.21 1.64 -19.82
CA HIS A 88 13.54 1.85 -18.53
C HIS A 88 13.33 0.54 -17.73
N ALA A 89 13.70 -0.64 -18.25
CA ALA A 89 13.37 -1.92 -17.61
C ALA A 89 13.95 -2.04 -16.18
N ALA A 90 15.20 -1.59 -15.98
CA ALA A 90 15.81 -1.62 -14.65
C ALA A 90 15.07 -0.73 -13.64
N ILE A 91 14.52 0.40 -14.08
CA ILE A 91 13.73 1.32 -13.24
C ILE A 91 12.41 0.64 -12.87
N VAL A 92 11.74 0.00 -13.83
CA VAL A 92 10.47 -0.72 -13.62
C VAL A 92 10.61 -1.79 -12.54
N VAL A 93 11.65 -2.63 -12.64
CA VAL A 93 11.89 -3.69 -11.64
C VAL A 93 12.13 -3.10 -10.25
N GLN A 94 12.91 -2.02 -10.15
CA GLN A 94 13.16 -1.34 -8.88
C GLN A 94 11.89 -0.71 -8.30
N LEU A 95 11.05 -0.08 -9.13
CA LEU A 95 9.76 0.47 -8.71
C LEU A 95 8.82 -0.61 -8.18
N ILE A 96 8.71 -1.75 -8.87
CA ILE A 96 7.89 -2.89 -8.42
C ILE A 96 8.36 -3.39 -7.05
N ASN A 97 9.67 -3.48 -6.84
CA ASN A 97 10.23 -3.92 -5.56
C ASN A 97 9.92 -2.95 -4.43
N HIS A 98 10.14 -1.65 -4.63
CA HIS A 98 9.78 -0.62 -3.64
C HIS A 98 8.28 -0.58 -3.37
N PHE A 99 7.45 -0.75 -4.40
CA PHE A 99 6.00 -0.79 -4.23
C PHE A 99 5.54 -1.99 -3.38
N LYS A 100 6.21 -3.15 -3.53
CA LYS A 100 5.96 -4.32 -2.67
C LYS A 100 6.34 -4.09 -1.22
N GLU A 101 7.39 -3.31 -0.95
CA GLU A 101 7.79 -2.95 0.42
C GLU A 101 6.68 -2.18 1.15
N PHE A 102 6.08 -1.18 0.49
CA PHE A 102 4.96 -0.42 1.06
C PHE A 102 3.74 -1.29 1.39
N ARG A 103 3.50 -2.35 0.60
CA ARG A 103 2.43 -3.31 0.90
C ARG A 103 2.75 -4.25 2.06
N ARG A 104 4.02 -4.57 2.28
CA ARG A 104 4.46 -5.46 3.37
C ARG A 104 4.48 -4.75 4.71
N GLU A 105 4.84 -3.48 4.75
CA GLU A 105 4.94 -2.71 6.00
C GLU A 105 3.56 -2.55 6.70
N LYS A 106 2.47 -2.53 5.92
CA LYS A 106 1.10 -2.49 6.46
C LYS A 106 0.69 -3.77 7.21
N SER A 107 1.35 -4.92 7.00
CA SER A 107 1.02 -6.16 7.70
C SER A 107 1.70 -6.32 9.07
N HIS A 108 2.62 -5.43 9.45
CA HIS A 108 3.35 -5.50 10.72
C HIS A 108 3.10 -4.34 11.67
N ASN A 109 2.39 -3.29 11.25
CA ASN A 109 2.06 -2.16 12.12
C ASN A 109 0.65 -2.30 12.70
N THR A 110 0.53 -3.17 13.70
CA THR A 110 -0.45 -3.02 14.77
C THR A 110 0.33 -2.96 16.08
N LEU A 111 0.09 -1.88 16.83
CA LEU A 111 0.72 -1.40 18.07
C LEU A 111 1.94 -0.45 17.92
N PRO A 112 1.82 0.81 18.40
CA PRO A 112 2.99 1.55 18.85
C PRO A 112 3.34 1.05 20.26
N ASP A 113 4.60 0.68 20.47
CA ASP A 113 5.15 0.82 21.81
C ASP A 113 6.46 1.57 21.74
N ALA A 114 6.51 2.63 22.52
CA ALA A 114 7.66 3.49 22.66
C ALA A 114 8.59 2.82 23.68
N THR A 115 9.80 2.45 23.27
CA THR A 115 11.05 2.85 23.94
C THR A 115 12.30 2.17 23.38
N SER A 116 13.29 3.02 23.11
CA SER A 116 14.75 2.78 23.20
C SER A 116 15.47 1.80 22.26
N SER A 117 16.24 2.41 21.35
CA SER A 117 17.71 2.36 21.25
C SER A 117 18.47 1.02 21.08
N LYS A 118 19.41 1.06 20.09
CA LYS A 118 20.63 0.26 19.84
C LYS A 118 20.53 -1.03 19.00
N ARG A 119 20.95 -0.88 17.73
CA ARG A 119 22.05 -1.59 17.03
C ARG A 119 22.56 -2.92 17.67
N LYS A 120 22.37 -4.06 16.97
CA LYS A 120 23.42 -4.98 16.43
C LYS A 120 22.83 -6.35 15.99
N GLN A 121 23.25 -6.75 14.79
CA GLN A 121 23.70 -8.08 14.31
C GLN A 121 23.22 -9.40 14.96
N THR A 122 22.95 -10.35 14.03
CA THR A 122 23.12 -11.82 14.05
C THR A 122 22.22 -12.74 14.89
N ASP A 123 21.77 -13.76 14.15
CA ASP A 123 21.67 -15.18 14.48
C ASP A 123 20.33 -15.85 14.80
N VAL A 124 20.30 -17.08 14.30
CA VAL A 124 19.24 -18.08 14.18
C VAL A 124 18.69 -18.55 15.53
N ALA A 125 17.36 -18.64 15.70
CA ALA A 125 16.73 -19.73 16.47
C ALA A 125 15.18 -19.75 16.43
N LYS A 126 14.67 -20.91 15.99
CA LYS A 126 13.57 -21.74 16.56
C LYS A 126 12.21 -21.10 16.92
N LYS A 127 11.20 -21.55 16.18
CA LYS A 127 9.77 -21.57 16.51
C LYS A 127 9.49 -22.40 17.78
N GLN A 128 8.54 -21.94 18.62
CA GLN A 128 7.64 -22.80 19.40
C GLN A 128 6.19 -22.28 19.32
N PRO A 129 5.17 -23.16 19.44
CA PRO A 129 3.76 -22.82 19.28
C PRO A 129 3.01 -22.73 20.62
N GLY A 130 2.00 -21.85 20.66
CA GLY A 130 0.89 -21.95 21.60
C GLY A 130 0.93 -20.98 22.77
N ASP A 131 0.10 -19.94 22.69
CA ASP A 131 -0.65 -19.39 23.82
C ASP A 131 -1.88 -18.66 23.27
N TYR A 132 -3.05 -19.24 23.53
CA TYR A 132 -4.36 -18.77 23.10
C TYR A 132 -4.92 -17.82 24.15
N LEU A 133 -5.06 -16.54 23.80
CA LEU A 133 -5.78 -15.57 24.62
C LEU A 133 -7.28 -15.70 24.37
N VAL A 134 -7.99 -15.87 25.49
CA VAL A 134 -9.44 -16.00 25.66
C VAL A 134 -10.17 -14.80 25.04
N ILE A 135 -11.10 -15.06 24.12
CA ILE A 135 -12.01 -14.06 23.54
C ILE A 135 -13.37 -14.20 24.23
N PHE A 136 -13.82 -13.12 24.86
CA PHE A 136 -15.17 -12.98 25.41
C PHE A 136 -16.21 -13.20 24.30
N SER A 137 -17.11 -14.17 24.51
CA SER A 137 -18.24 -14.44 23.62
C SER A 137 -19.39 -13.48 23.97
N VAL A 138 -19.70 -12.56 23.05
CA VAL A 138 -20.91 -11.75 23.14
C VAL A 138 -22.09 -12.63 22.70
N LYS A 139 -23.09 -12.77 23.56
CA LYS A 139 -24.36 -13.43 23.24
C LYS A 139 -25.09 -12.62 22.17
N ILE A 140 -25.37 -13.25 21.03
CA ILE A 140 -26.24 -12.74 19.99
C ILE A 140 -27.68 -13.00 20.46
N GLU A 141 -28.53 -11.96 20.49
CA GLU A 141 -29.97 -12.15 20.73
C GLU A 141 -30.60 -12.84 19.52
N GLU A 142 -31.30 -13.95 19.77
CA GLU A 142 -32.00 -14.74 18.76
C GLU A 142 -33.14 -13.92 18.14
N GLY A 143 -33.04 -13.61 16.85
CA GLY A 143 -34.18 -13.09 16.08
C GLY A 143 -33.91 -12.13 14.93
N GLU A 144 -32.68 -11.86 14.51
CA GLU A 144 -32.45 -10.97 13.36
C GLU A 144 -32.39 -11.74 12.04
N ASP A 145 -33.46 -11.60 11.24
CA ASP A 145 -33.63 -12.16 9.90
C ASP A 145 -32.56 -11.66 8.91
N GLU A 146 -32.18 -12.50 7.95
CA GLU A 146 -31.13 -12.23 6.94
C GLU A 146 -31.36 -10.93 6.12
N PHE A 147 -32.62 -10.48 6.07
CA PHE A 147 -33.01 -9.20 5.50
C PHE A 147 -32.45 -7.99 6.28
N PHE A 148 -32.39 -8.06 7.62
CA PHE A 148 -31.83 -7.01 8.46
C PHE A 148 -30.32 -6.88 8.29
N PHE A 149 -29.62 -8.01 8.12
CA PHE A 149 -28.18 -8.02 7.86
C PHE A 149 -27.84 -7.31 6.54
N GLN A 150 -28.59 -7.61 5.47
CA GLN A 150 -28.40 -6.92 4.18
C GLN A 150 -28.75 -5.43 4.27
N GLN A 151 -29.81 -5.08 5.00
CA GLN A 151 -30.19 -3.68 5.22
C GLN A 151 -29.12 -2.91 6.02
N HIS A 152 -28.53 -3.54 7.04
CA HIS A 152 -27.42 -2.97 7.81
C HIS A 152 -26.17 -2.78 6.96
N GLN A 153 -25.79 -3.78 6.16
CA GLN A 153 -24.64 -3.67 5.27
C GLN A 153 -24.83 -2.57 4.22
N LYS A 154 -26.06 -2.37 3.75
CA LYS A 154 -26.42 -1.28 2.82
C LYS A 154 -26.35 0.09 3.50
N ARG A 155 -26.83 0.23 4.74
CA ARG A 155 -26.73 1.47 5.54
C ARG A 155 -25.29 1.82 5.86
N TRP A 156 -24.48 0.84 6.28
CA TRP A 156 -23.06 1.02 6.54
C TRP A 156 -22.30 1.53 5.30
N LYS A 157 -22.51 0.91 4.12
CA LYS A 157 -21.92 1.35 2.85
C LYS A 157 -22.37 2.75 2.44
N ALA A 158 -23.60 3.15 2.78
CA ALA A 158 -24.12 4.48 2.46
C ALA A 158 -23.55 5.56 3.39
N GLU A 159 -23.38 5.26 4.68
CA GLU A 159 -22.81 6.19 5.66
C GLU A 159 -21.33 6.47 5.38
N HIS A 160 -20.57 5.44 5.00
CA HIS A 160 -19.14 5.53 4.72
C HIS A 160 -18.82 6.30 3.42
N LYS A 161 -19.83 6.56 2.58
CA LYS A 161 -19.72 7.39 1.37
C LYS A 161 -20.00 8.88 1.61
N LYS A 162 -20.42 9.28 2.81
CA LYS A 162 -20.66 10.69 3.14
C LYS A 162 -19.33 11.41 3.39
N CYS A 163 -19.27 12.71 3.06
CA CYS A 163 -18.05 13.53 3.26
C CYS A 163 -17.64 13.69 4.74
N GLN A 164 -18.54 13.42 5.69
CA GLN A 164 -18.24 13.25 7.11
C GLN A 164 -19.07 12.07 7.63
N PRO A 165 -18.49 10.86 7.68
CA PRO A 165 -19.16 9.70 8.24
C PRO A 165 -19.33 9.88 9.75
N ASN A 166 -20.43 9.36 10.30
CA ASN A 166 -20.60 9.26 11.73
C ASN A 166 -19.86 8.01 12.24
N ASP A 167 -18.63 8.21 12.71
CA ASP A 167 -17.72 7.12 13.08
C ASP A 167 -18.26 6.22 14.20
N SER A 168 -19.10 6.74 15.11
CA SER A 168 -19.72 5.91 16.16
C SER A 168 -20.74 4.93 15.59
N LEU A 169 -21.48 5.33 14.56
CA LEU A 169 -22.44 4.47 13.87
C LEU A 169 -21.73 3.41 13.02
N VAL A 170 -20.58 3.76 12.44
CA VAL A 170 -19.76 2.83 11.64
C VAL A 170 -19.16 1.73 12.52
N ASP A 171 -18.70 2.06 13.72
CA ASP A 171 -18.09 1.12 14.66
C ASP A 171 -19.11 0.14 15.26
N ASP A 172 -20.30 0.64 15.61
CA ASP A 172 -21.41 -0.19 16.10
C ASP A 172 -21.87 -1.22 15.04
N LEU A 173 -21.95 -0.79 13.77
CA LEU A 173 -22.34 -1.65 12.66
C LEU A 173 -21.27 -2.69 12.30
N MET A 174 -19.99 -2.33 12.40
CA MET A 174 -18.89 -3.28 12.25
C MET A 174 -18.94 -4.34 13.34
N THR A 175 -19.05 -3.93 14.61
CA THR A 175 -19.06 -4.83 15.76
C THR A 175 -20.19 -5.87 15.66
N ARG A 176 -21.38 -5.45 15.24
CA ARG A 176 -22.53 -6.36 15.03
C ARG A 176 -22.32 -7.31 13.84
N SER A 177 -21.79 -6.80 12.73
CA SER A 177 -21.59 -7.61 11.51
C SER A 177 -20.51 -8.68 11.69
N PHE A 178 -19.50 -8.43 12.54
CA PHE A 178 -18.41 -9.37 12.82
C PHE A 178 -18.86 -10.62 13.57
N GLY A 179 -19.91 -10.54 14.39
CA GLY A 179 -20.44 -11.69 15.13
C GLY A 179 -21.06 -12.77 14.23
N MET A 180 -21.56 -12.40 13.05
CA MET A 180 -22.26 -13.31 12.14
C MET A 180 -21.33 -14.02 11.13
N GLN A 181 -20.12 -13.51 10.88
CA GLN A 181 -19.20 -14.02 9.85
C GLN A 181 -18.44 -15.32 10.18
N ARG A 182 -18.71 -15.97 11.32
CA ARG A 182 -18.00 -17.20 11.75
C ARG A 182 -18.84 -18.49 11.66
N LYS A 183 -19.98 -18.47 10.97
CA LYS A 183 -20.72 -19.67 10.61
C LYS A 183 -20.73 -19.81 9.10
N ASP A 184 -19.60 -20.25 8.54
CA ASP A 184 -19.49 -20.92 7.24
C ASP A 184 -18.13 -21.65 7.19
#